data_AF-A0A821I499-F1
#
_entry.id   AF-A0A821I499-F1
#
_cell.length_a   1.000
_cell.length_b   1.000
_cell.length_c   1.000
_cell.angle_alpha   90.00
_cell.angle_beta   90.00
_cell.angle_gamma   90.00
#
_symmetry.space_group_name_H-M   'P 1'
#
loop_
_entity.id
_entity.type
_entity.pdbx_description
1 polymer ?
#
loop_
_entity_poly.entity_id
_entity_poly.type
_entity_poly.pdbx_seq_one_letter_code
_entity_poly.pdbx_strand_id
1 'polypeptide(L)'
;MSTLMDKQNQQNEGTYDEVDRYIALKLGEDEQYSNPLDFWKKKDNQLAFPSLFQLAKRYFAIPCSSSAVERQFSAAGKIITQRRANVFRSIYSK
;
A
#
# COMPACT_ATOMS: atom_id res chain seq x y z
N MET A 1 40.73 -16.01 -9.89
CA MET A 1 39.32 -16.06 -10.32
C MET A 1 38.57 -16.97 -9.36
N SER A 2 37.42 -16.51 -8.84
CA SER A 2 36.49 -17.22 -7.95
C SER A 2 36.79 -17.19 -6.43
N THR A 3 36.60 -16.03 -5.81
CA THR A 3 36.35 -15.92 -4.36
C THR A 3 35.32 -14.81 -4.08
N LEU A 4 34.29 -14.73 -4.93
CA LEU A 4 33.25 -13.69 -4.90
C LEU A 4 31.85 -14.29 -5.11
N MET A 5 31.48 -15.39 -4.45
CA MET A 5 30.10 -15.90 -4.55
C MET A 5 29.43 -16.45 -3.28
N ASP A 6 30.09 -16.54 -2.12
CA ASP A 6 29.46 -17.17 -0.94
C ASP A 6 29.28 -16.23 0.26
N LYS A 7 28.67 -15.06 0.03
CA LYS A 7 28.24 -14.14 1.11
C LYS A 7 26.77 -13.74 1.00
N GLN A 8 25.90 -14.68 0.64
CA GLN A 8 24.46 -14.44 0.53
C GLN A 8 23.59 -15.48 1.28
N ASN A 9 24.14 -16.27 2.19
CA ASN A 9 23.26 -17.15 2.98
C ASN A 9 23.83 -17.51 4.36
N GLN A 10 23.99 -16.50 5.21
CA GLN A 10 24.26 -16.72 6.63
C GLN A 10 23.44 -15.73 7.45
N GLN A 11 22.24 -16.16 7.83
CA GLN A 11 21.55 -15.84 9.09
C GLN A 11 20.24 -16.64 9.13
N ASN A 12 20.35 -17.96 9.30
CA ASN A 12 19.25 -18.81 9.75
C ASN A 12 19.65 -19.37 11.11
N GLU A 13 19.57 -18.51 12.13
CA GLU A 13 19.92 -18.81 13.52
C GLU A 13 18.64 -18.69 14.36
N GLY A 14 17.96 -19.82 14.55
CA GLY A 14 17.23 -20.20 15.77
C GLY A 14 16.41 -19.16 16.53
N THR A 15 15.78 -18.20 15.84
CA THR A 15 14.92 -17.18 16.43
C THR A 15 13.51 -17.38 15.91
N TYR A 16 12.53 -17.54 16.79
CA TYR A 16 11.12 -17.62 16.42
C TYR A 16 10.79 -16.54 15.38
N ASP A 17 10.34 -16.97 14.20
CA ASP A 17 10.07 -16.06 13.09
C ASP A 17 9.04 -15.02 13.54
N GLU A 18 9.22 -13.76 13.14
CA GLU A 18 8.23 -12.69 13.40
C GLU A 18 6.85 -13.14 12.88
N VAL A 19 6.85 -13.90 11.79
CA VAL A 19 5.66 -14.49 11.16
C VAL A 19 4.98 -15.49 12.08
N ASP A 20 5.71 -16.43 12.67
CA ASP A 20 5.15 -17.44 13.58
C ASP A 20 4.50 -16.78 14.81
N ARG A 21 5.16 -15.74 15.35
CA ARG A 21 4.64 -14.97 16.47
C ARG A 21 3.38 -14.19 16.10
N TYR A 22 3.30 -13.65 14.88
CA TYR A 22 2.12 -12.96 14.38
C TYR A 22 0.95 -13.93 14.16
N ILE A 23 1.22 -15.12 13.61
CA ILE A 23 0.19 -16.16 13.39
C ILE A 23 -0.33 -16.73 14.72
N ALA A 24 0.54 -16.91 15.71
CA ALA A 24 0.18 -17.38 17.04
C ALA A 24 -0.54 -16.32 17.90
N LEU A 25 -0.57 -15.06 17.45
CA LEU A 25 -1.19 -13.96 18.19
C LEU A 25 -2.70 -14.16 18.24
N LYS A 26 -3.22 -14.47 19.44
CA LYS A 26 -4.66 -14.44 19.69
C LYS A 26 -5.08 -13.01 20.03
N LEU A 27 -5.83 -12.40 19.12
CA LEU A 27 -6.50 -11.13 19.36
C LEU A 27 -7.76 -11.41 20.22
N GLY A 28 -8.08 -10.53 21.17
CA GLY A 28 -9.26 -10.69 22.00
C GLY A 28 -10.54 -10.60 21.17
N GLU A 29 -11.54 -11.42 21.49
CA GLU A 29 -12.84 -11.45 20.78
C GLU A 29 -13.60 -10.11 20.88
N ASP A 30 -13.23 -9.25 21.84
CA ASP A 30 -13.90 -7.99 22.16
C ASP A 30 -13.36 -6.76 21.39
N GLU A 31 -12.24 -6.86 20.67
CA GLU A 31 -11.74 -5.74 19.87
C GLU A 31 -12.47 -5.69 18.52
N GLN A 32 -13.36 -4.70 18.36
CA GLN A 32 -13.91 -4.34 17.05
C GLN A 32 -12.79 -3.85 16.13
N TYR A 33 -12.23 -4.75 15.33
CA TYR A 33 -11.25 -4.43 14.31
C TYR A 33 -11.93 -3.84 13.08
N SER A 34 -12.16 -2.53 13.09
CA SER A 34 -12.72 -1.80 11.94
C SER A 34 -11.70 -1.62 10.82
N ASN A 35 -10.42 -1.45 11.15
CA ASN A 35 -9.36 -1.22 10.16
C ASN A 35 -8.04 -1.95 10.53
N PRO A 36 -7.51 -2.83 9.66
CA PRO A 36 -6.25 -3.52 9.91
C PRO A 36 -5.06 -2.56 10.02
N LEU A 37 -5.13 -1.35 9.45
CA LEU A 37 -4.08 -0.34 9.60
C LEU A 37 -3.94 0.15 11.04
N ASP A 38 -5.02 0.17 11.81
CA ASP A 38 -4.98 0.69 13.17
C ASP A 38 -4.24 -0.26 14.11
N PHE A 39 -4.28 -1.57 13.83
CA PHE A 39 -3.40 -2.55 14.47
C PHE A 39 -1.93 -2.20 14.21
N TRP A 40 -1.52 -1.99 12.95
CA TRP A 40 -0.13 -1.69 12.60
C TRP A 40 0.34 -0.29 13.03
N LYS A 41 -0.58 0.64 13.31
CA LYS A 41 -0.25 1.96 13.87
C LYS A 41 0.13 1.93 15.35
N LYS A 42 -0.31 0.93 16.12
CA LYS A 42 0.04 0.80 17.55
C LYS A 42 1.56 0.67 17.68
N LYS A 43 2.20 1.53 18.49
CA LYS A 43 3.67 1.54 18.66
C LYS A 43 4.20 0.20 19.13
N ASP A 44 3.46 -0.49 19.99
CA ASP A 44 3.84 -1.79 20.51
C ASP A 44 3.96 -2.85 19.41
N ASN A 45 3.05 -2.83 18.42
CA ASN A 45 3.07 -3.74 17.28
C ASN A 45 4.22 -3.43 16.30
N GLN A 46 4.61 -2.16 16.16
CA GLN A 46 5.75 -1.77 15.33
C GLN A 46 7.07 -2.22 15.92
N LEU A 47 7.19 -2.17 17.25
CA LEU A 47 8.38 -2.64 17.97
C LEU A 47 8.41 -4.17 18.05
N ALA A 48 7.25 -4.82 18.16
CA ALA A 48 7.15 -6.28 18.24
C ALA A 48 7.42 -6.98 16.89
N PHE A 49 7.09 -6.32 15.77
CA PHE A 49 7.17 -6.88 14.42
C PHE A 49 7.80 -5.88 13.43
N PRO A 50 9.09 -5.53 13.57
CA PRO A 50 9.70 -4.48 12.76
C PRO A 50 9.75 -4.81 11.27
N SER A 51 10.02 -6.06 10.91
CA SER A 51 10.11 -6.49 9.50
C SER A 51 8.72 -6.61 8.88
N LEU A 52 7.80 -7.24 9.60
CA LEU A 52 6.42 -7.41 9.15
C LEU A 52 5.67 -6.07 9.04
N PHE A 53 5.96 -5.11 9.92
CA PHE A 53 5.41 -3.76 9.83
C PHE A 53 5.84 -3.02 8.56
N GLN A 54 7.13 -3.11 8.17
CA GLN A 54 7.59 -2.51 6.92
C GLN A 54 6.91 -3.14 5.70
N LEU A 55 6.66 -4.45 5.75
CA LEU A 55 5.93 -5.17 4.72
C LEU A 55 4.47 -4.72 4.67
N ALA A 56 3.78 -4.72 5.81
CA ALA A 56 2.39 -4.29 5.94
C ALA A 56 2.18 -2.87 5.38
N LYS A 57 3.07 -1.92 5.70
CA LYS A 57 3.01 -0.56 5.14
C LYS A 57 3.04 -0.54 3.61
N ARG A 58 3.89 -1.36 3.00
CA ARG A 58 4.00 -1.41 1.53
C ARG A 58 2.75 -2.02 0.92
N TYR A 59 2.26 -3.13 1.47
CA TYR A 59 1.07 -3.81 0.97
C TYR A 59 -0.20 -2.97 1.11
N PHE A 60 -0.43 -2.35 2.27
CA PHE A 60 -1.62 -1.52 2.47
C PHE A 60 -1.57 -0.17 1.74
N ALA A 61 -0.39 0.26 1.27
CA ALA A 61 -0.28 1.45 0.42
C ALA A 61 -0.69 1.17 -1.04
N ILE A 62 -0.78 -0.10 -1.44
CA ILE A 62 -1.21 -0.48 -2.79
C ILE A 62 -2.74 -0.32 -2.87
N PRO A 63 -3.26 0.57 -3.71
CA PRO A 63 -4.69 0.70 -3.89
C PRO A 63 -5.25 -0.59 -4.50
N CYS A 64 -6.42 -1.01 -4.01
CA CYS A 64 -7.11 -2.21 -4.49
C CYS A 64 -7.51 -2.11 -5.98
N SER A 65 -7.65 -0.89 -6.52
CA SER A 65 -7.98 -0.67 -7.93
C SER A 65 -7.31 0.57 -8.53
N SER A 66 -7.18 0.56 -9.85
CA SER A 66 -6.81 1.73 -10.66
C SER A 66 -7.90 2.81 -10.69
N SER A 67 -9.09 2.55 -10.14
CA SER A 67 -10.23 3.49 -10.22
C SER A 67 -9.92 4.85 -9.60
N ALA A 68 -9.04 4.91 -8.59
CA ALA A 68 -8.59 6.17 -7.99
C ALA A 68 -7.78 7.02 -8.98
N VAL A 69 -6.86 6.40 -9.73
CA VAL A 69 -6.07 7.09 -10.76
C VAL A 69 -6.93 7.42 -11.98
N GLU A 70 -7.82 6.52 -12.40
CA GLU A 70 -8.77 6.75 -13.49
C GLU A 70 -9.72 7.93 -13.20
N ARG A 71 -10.16 8.10 -11.95
CA ARG A 71 -10.96 9.26 -11.54
C ARG A 71 -10.18 10.56 -11.71
N GLN A 72 -8.90 10.57 -11.34
CA GLN A 72 -8.02 11.73 -11.54
C GLN A 72 -7.77 12.00 -13.03
N PHE A 73 -7.52 10.97 -13.85
CA PHE A 73 -7.37 11.10 -15.30
C PHE A 73 -8.67 11.55 -15.98
N SER A 74 -9.83 11.07 -15.53
CA SER A 74 -11.13 11.50 -16.04
C SER A 74 -11.41 12.97 -15.71
N ALA A 75 -11.06 13.42 -14.50
CA ALA A 75 -11.17 14.82 -14.11
C ALA A 75 -10.21 15.70 -14.93
N ALA A 76 -8.95 15.29 -15.09
CA ALA A 76 -7.98 15.99 -15.92
C ALA A 76 -8.40 16.05 -17.39
N GLY A 77 -8.94 14.96 -17.94
CA GLY A 77 -9.49 14.91 -19.28
C GLY A 77 -10.62 15.93 -19.48
N LYS A 78 -11.55 16.05 -18.53
CA LYS A 78 -12.61 17.08 -18.58
C LYS A 78 -12.04 18.50 -18.61
N ILE A 79 -11.01 18.79 -17.82
CA ILE A 79 -10.35 20.11 -17.77
C ILE A 79 -9.65 20.43 -19.09
N ILE A 80 -8.91 19.46 -19.66
CA ILE A 80 -8.16 19.63 -20.91
C ILE A 80 -9.12 19.75 -22.11
N THR A 81 -10.21 18.96 -22.15
CA THR A 81 -11.15 18.93 -23.27
C THR A 81 -12.15 20.11 -23.27
N GLN A 82 -12.61 20.59 -22.10
CA GLN A 82 -13.60 21.67 -22.05
C GLN A 82 -13.06 23.05 -22.48
N ARG A 83 -11.73 23.27 -22.45
CA ARG A 83 -11.15 24.57 -22.81
C ARG A 83 -11.09 24.84 -24.33
N ARG A 84 -11.50 23.90 -25.21
CA ARG A 84 -11.52 24.12 -26.67
C ARG A 84 -12.86 23.87 -27.38
N ALA A 85 -13.89 23.40 -26.70
CA ALA A 85 -15.16 23.04 -27.36
C ALA A 85 -16.26 24.12 -27.31
N ASN A 86 -16.16 25.14 -26.44
CA ASN A 86 -17.29 26.03 -26.16
C ASN A 86 -17.24 27.43 -26.80
N VAL A 87 -16.25 27.72 -27.66
CA VAL A 87 -16.17 29.02 -28.36
C VAL A 87 -16.51 28.90 -29.85
N PHE A 88 -16.43 27.70 -30.44
CA PHE A 88 -16.65 27.52 -31.89
C PHE A 88 -18.12 27.28 -32.27
N ARG A 89 -18.96 26.78 -31.35
CA ARG A 89 -20.36 26.40 -31.69
C ARG A 89 -21.35 27.56 -31.67
N SER A 90 -21.00 28.71 -31.08
CA SER A 90 -21.93 29.84 -30.96
C SER A 90 -21.92 30.78 -32.17
N ILE A 91 -21.03 30.60 -33.15
CA ILE A 91 -20.85 31.54 -34.27
C ILE A 91 -21.60 31.13 -35.55
N TYR A 92 -22.21 29.94 -35.58
CA TYR A 92 -22.88 29.36 -36.77
C TYR A 92 -24.37 29.07 -36.56
N SER A 93 -25.07 29.90 -35.79
CA SER A 93 -26.53 29.94 -35.78
C SER A 93 -26.99 31.10 -36.67
N LYS A 94 -27.13 30.84 -37.98
CA LYS A 94 -27.85 31.70 -38.92
C LYS A 94 -29.33 31.37 -38.88
#